data_AF-A0A1H8XZR0-F1
#
_entry.id   AF-A0A1H8XZR0-F1
#
_cell.length_a   1.000
_cell.length_b   1.000
_cell.length_c   1.000
_cell.angle_alpha   90.00
_cell.angle_beta   90.00
_cell.angle_gamma   90.00
#
_symmetry.space_group_name_H-M   'P 1'
#
loop_
_entity.id
_entity.type
_entity.pdbx_description
1 polymer ?
#
loop_
_entity_poly.entity_id
_entity_poly.type
_entity_poly.pdbx_seq_one_letter_code
_entity_poly.pdbx_strand_id
1 'polypeptide(L)'
;MEGQKSGARDGRAPAAGDSYGSLMLQAAGVLRLRYVKCGRDTALSAEAATELATVFEGIAQGAPAFDHIDPKEAIALAHRLIDDDNPQLSHLWPQT
;
A
#
# COMPACT_ATOMS: atom_id res chain seq x y z
N MET A 1 -20.70 -45.87 -8.26
CA MET A 1 -19.27 -45.68 -7.94
C MET A 1 -18.84 -44.41 -8.64
N GLU A 2 -19.04 -43.24 -8.04
CA GLU A 2 -18.15 -42.64 -7.02
C GLU A 2 -16.70 -42.51 -7.54
N GLY A 3 -16.06 -41.35 -7.60
CA GLY A 3 -16.33 -40.13 -6.84
C GLY A 3 -15.84 -38.85 -7.51
N GLN A 4 -16.63 -37.81 -7.28
CA GLN A 4 -16.17 -36.43 -7.15
C GLN A 4 -15.25 -36.32 -5.93
N LYS A 5 -14.12 -35.63 -6.07
CA LYS A 5 -13.40 -34.98 -4.97
C LYS A 5 -12.64 -33.80 -5.57
N SER A 6 -13.18 -32.59 -5.44
CA SER A 6 -12.76 -31.58 -4.45
C SER A 6 -11.32 -31.10 -4.68
N GLY A 7 -11.01 -29.81 -4.84
CA GLY A 7 -11.71 -28.67 -4.29
C GLY A 7 -11.71 -27.48 -5.24
N ALA A 8 -12.86 -26.81 -5.23
CA ALA A 8 -13.03 -25.44 -5.66
C ALA A 8 -11.93 -24.56 -5.05
N ARG A 9 -11.07 -23.99 -5.91
CA ARG A 9 -10.48 -22.68 -5.65
C ARG A 9 -11.45 -21.63 -6.19
N ASP A 10 -12.67 -21.66 -5.69
CA ASP A 10 -13.70 -20.68 -5.98
C ASP A 10 -13.87 -19.88 -4.70
N GLY A 11 -13.42 -18.63 -4.72
CA GLY A 11 -13.37 -17.80 -3.53
C GLY A 11 -12.47 -16.57 -3.56
N ARG A 12 -11.81 -16.23 -4.69
CA ARG A 12 -11.36 -14.84 -4.87
C ARG A 12 -12.38 -14.12 -5.71
N ALA A 13 -13.33 -13.46 -5.05
CA ALA A 13 -14.12 -12.41 -5.68
C ALA A 13 -13.16 -11.29 -6.14
N PRO A 14 -13.03 -11.02 -7.45
CA PRO A 14 -12.27 -9.87 -7.93
C PRO A 14 -13.26 -8.72 -8.12
N ALA A 15 -13.43 -7.87 -7.10
CA ALA A 15 -14.21 -6.63 -7.27
C ALA A 15 -13.99 -5.58 -6.17
N ALA A 16 -13.58 -5.97 -4.96
CA ALA A 16 -13.28 -5.03 -3.86
C ALA A 16 -11.79 -5.02 -3.46
N GLY A 17 -11.04 -6.07 -3.79
CA GLY A 17 -9.60 -6.14 -3.56
C GLY A 17 -8.75 -5.33 -4.54
N ASP A 18 -9.26 -5.08 -5.76
CA ASP A 18 -8.52 -4.35 -6.80
C ASP A 18 -8.42 -2.86 -6.51
N SER A 19 -9.46 -2.24 -5.93
CA SER A 19 -9.45 -0.80 -5.63
C SER A 19 -8.48 -0.46 -4.50
N TYR A 20 -8.42 -1.30 -3.46
CA TYR A 20 -7.47 -1.11 -2.35
C TYR A 20 -6.03 -1.32 -2.83
N GLY A 21 -5.75 -2.44 -3.53
CA GLY A 21 -4.43 -2.69 -4.09
C GLY A 21 -3.99 -1.61 -5.08
N SER A 22 -4.89 -1.16 -5.96
CA SER A 22 -4.62 -0.07 -6.90
C SER A 22 -4.31 1.25 -6.17
N LEU A 23 -5.03 1.58 -5.10
CA LEU A 23 -4.76 2.76 -4.29
C LEU A 23 -3.37 2.71 -3.65
N MET A 24 -2.99 1.57 -3.07
CA MET A 24 -1.66 1.39 -2.47
C MET A 24 -0.56 1.52 -3.52
N LEU A 25 -0.73 0.93 -4.72
CA LEU A 25 0.22 1.07 -5.81
C LEU A 25 0.36 2.52 -6.30
N GLN A 26 -0.74 3.28 -6.35
CA GLN A 26 -0.71 4.69 -6.69
C GLN A 26 0.07 5.50 -5.65
N ALA A 27 -0.18 5.28 -4.36
CA ALA A 27 0.56 5.91 -3.27
C ALA A 27 2.07 5.58 -3.30
N ALA A 28 2.42 4.32 -3.55
CA ALA A 28 3.82 3.90 -3.74
C ALA A 28 4.48 4.63 -4.93
N GLY A 29 3.74 4.80 -6.03
CA GLY A 29 4.17 5.57 -7.18
C GLY A 29 4.48 7.04 -6.84
N VAL A 30 3.61 7.69 -6.06
CA VAL A 30 3.82 9.05 -5.56
C VAL A 30 5.09 9.12 -4.72
N LEU A 31 5.30 8.19 -3.78
CA LEU A 31 6.50 8.15 -2.95
C LEU A 31 7.78 8.05 -3.78
N ARG A 32 7.82 7.11 -4.72
CA ARG A 32 8.97 6.90 -5.62
C ARG A 32 9.23 8.11 -6.51
N LEU A 33 8.18 8.78 -7.00
CA LEU A 33 8.37 9.92 -7.88
C LEU A 33 8.79 11.17 -7.09
N ARG A 34 8.02 11.55 -6.06
CA ARG A 34 8.16 12.82 -5.36
C ARG A 34 9.38 12.86 -4.44
N TYR A 35 9.56 11.82 -3.64
CA TYR A 35 10.56 11.82 -2.56
C TYR A 35 11.86 11.10 -2.97
N VAL A 36 11.78 10.04 -3.78
CA VAL A 36 12.96 9.28 -4.20
C VAL A 36 13.60 9.86 -5.47
N LYS A 37 12.84 10.03 -6.56
CA LYS A 37 13.39 10.44 -7.86
C LYS A 37 13.56 11.94 -8.00
N CYS A 38 12.55 12.71 -7.62
CA CYS A 38 12.58 14.16 -7.78
C CYS A 38 13.27 14.89 -6.63
N GLY A 39 13.37 14.27 -5.44
CA GLY A 39 13.96 14.88 -4.25
C GLY A 39 13.39 16.26 -3.92
N ARG A 40 12.13 16.51 -4.31
CA ARG A 40 11.50 17.85 -4.23
C ARG A 40 11.00 18.17 -2.84
N ASP A 41 10.78 17.15 -2.03
CA ASP A 41 10.23 17.27 -0.70
C ASP A 41 11.20 16.61 0.29
N THR A 42 11.70 17.40 1.23
CA THR A 42 12.64 16.99 2.27
C THR A 42 11.94 16.53 3.55
N ALA A 43 10.61 16.52 3.58
CA ALA A 43 9.82 16.04 4.72
C ALA A 43 10.00 14.54 4.98
N LEU A 44 10.54 13.80 4.01
CA LEU A 44 10.86 12.38 4.12
C LEU A 44 12.19 12.10 3.42
N SER A 45 13.07 11.30 4.04
CA SER A 45 14.32 10.89 3.38
C SER A 45 14.02 9.95 2.21
N ALA A 46 14.93 9.88 1.24
CA ALA A 46 14.77 8.99 0.09
C ALA A 46 14.74 7.51 0.52
N GLU A 47 15.48 7.13 1.57
CA GLU A 47 15.43 5.78 2.13
C GLU A 47 14.07 5.50 2.77
N ALA A 48 13.60 6.37 3.66
CA ALA A 48 12.31 6.21 4.32
C ALA A 48 11.13 6.19 3.33
N ALA A 49 11.21 7.01 2.27
CA ALA A 49 10.23 6.99 1.18
C ALA A 49 10.27 5.67 0.38
N THR A 50 11.45 5.09 0.19
CA THR A 50 11.62 3.80 -0.49
C THR A 50 11.04 2.66 0.35
N GLU A 51 11.29 2.67 1.65
CA GLU A 51 10.73 1.68 2.58
C GLU A 51 9.21 1.76 2.63
N LEU A 52 8.65 2.96 2.78
CA LEU A 52 7.20 3.16 2.79
C LEU A 52 6.54 2.78 1.45
N ALA A 53 7.19 3.05 0.31
CA ALA A 53 6.70 2.60 -0.99
C ALA A 53 6.66 1.07 -1.08
N THR A 54 7.68 0.40 -0.53
CA THR A 54 7.76 -1.07 -0.49
C THR A 54 6.66 -1.66 0.39
N VAL A 55 6.32 -1.00 1.50
CA VAL A 55 5.18 -1.38 2.35
C VAL A 55 3.88 -1.35 1.55
N PHE A 56 3.60 -0.25 0.85
CA PHE A 56 2.38 -0.13 0.05
C PHE A 56 2.31 -1.16 -1.10
N GLU A 57 3.42 -1.42 -1.78
CA GLU A 57 3.50 -2.48 -2.81
C GLU A 57 3.25 -3.87 -2.22
N GLY A 58 3.79 -4.14 -1.03
CA GLY A 58 3.57 -5.39 -0.32
C GLY A 58 2.13 -5.58 0.15
N ILE A 59 1.50 -4.52 0.66
CA ILE A 59 0.06 -4.52 1.00
C ILE A 59 -0.77 -4.81 -0.26
N ALA A 60 -0.46 -4.16 -1.39
CA ALA A 60 -1.18 -4.37 -2.65
C ALA A 60 -1.08 -5.82 -3.14
N GLN A 61 0.04 -6.48 -2.89
CA GLN A 61 0.27 -7.89 -3.23
C GLN A 61 -0.36 -8.86 -2.22
N GLY A 62 -0.88 -8.37 -1.09
CA GLY A 62 -1.37 -9.20 0.01
C GLY A 62 -0.27 -9.99 0.70
N ALA A 63 0.92 -9.39 0.85
CA ALA A 63 2.05 -10.04 1.49
C ALA A 63 1.84 -10.13 3.02
N PRO A 64 1.93 -11.33 3.63
CA PRO A 64 1.61 -11.54 5.05
C PRO A 64 2.42 -10.70 6.04
N ALA A 65 3.61 -10.24 5.63
CA ALA A 65 4.45 -9.36 6.44
C ALA A 65 3.75 -8.05 6.83
N PHE A 66 2.73 -7.64 6.09
CA PHE A 66 2.01 -6.37 6.28
C PHE A 66 0.58 -6.55 6.82
N ASP A 67 0.18 -7.77 7.17
CA ASP A 67 -1.17 -8.04 7.73
C ASP A 67 -1.42 -7.35 9.08
N HIS A 68 -0.35 -6.92 9.76
CA HIS A 68 -0.42 -6.16 11.00
C HIS A 68 -0.77 -4.68 10.80
N ILE A 69 -0.74 -4.18 9.55
CA ILE A 69 -1.02 -2.79 9.22
C ILE A 69 -2.53 -2.60 9.15
N ASP A 70 -3.06 -1.61 9.89
CA ASP A 70 -4.47 -1.25 9.81
C ASP A 70 -4.81 -0.75 8.38
N PRO A 71 -5.71 -1.43 7.65
CA PRO A 71 -6.11 -1.01 6.32
C PRO A 71 -6.69 0.41 6.28
N LYS A 72 -7.37 0.87 7.34
CA LYS A 72 -7.94 2.23 7.38
C LYS A 72 -6.85 3.29 7.42
N GLU A 73 -5.81 3.05 8.21
CA GLU A 73 -4.67 3.96 8.31
C GLU A 73 -3.88 3.98 7.00
N ALA A 74 -3.69 2.81 6.36
CA ALA A 74 -3.04 2.71 5.06
C ALA A 74 -3.83 3.46 3.97
N ILE A 75 -5.16 3.31 3.93
CA ILE A 75 -6.04 4.07 3.02
C ILE A 75 -5.93 5.57 3.28
N ALA A 76 -6.01 5.99 4.55
CA ALA A 76 -5.94 7.40 4.91
C ALA A 76 -4.59 8.02 4.48
N LEU A 77 -3.47 7.34 4.74
CA LEU A 77 -2.16 7.81 4.30
C LEU A 77 -2.04 7.85 2.78
N ALA A 78 -2.56 6.84 2.07
CA ALA A 78 -2.53 6.82 0.61
C ALA A 78 -3.27 8.01 -0.01
N HIS A 79 -4.44 8.36 0.53
CA HIS A 79 -5.17 9.57 0.11
C HIS A 79 -4.37 10.84 0.39
N ARG A 80 -3.84 11.01 1.60
CA ARG A 80 -3.00 12.17 1.96
C ARG A 80 -1.79 12.33 1.04
N LEU A 81 -1.15 11.22 0.66
CA LEU A 81 -0.02 11.21 -0.28
C LEU A 81 -0.43 11.67 -1.68
N ILE A 82 -1.52 11.12 -2.21
CA ILE A 82 -2.00 11.42 -3.57
C ILE A 82 -2.50 12.87 -3.65
N ASP A 83 -3.22 13.32 -2.62
CA ASP A 83 -3.83 14.65 -2.56
C ASP A 83 -2.84 15.73 -2.08
N ASP A 84 -1.61 15.34 -1.71
CA ASP A 84 -0.60 16.23 -1.14
C ASP A 84 -1.05 16.93 0.16
N ASP A 85 -1.89 16.24 0.95
CA ASP A 85 -2.51 16.76 2.17
C ASP A 85 -1.87 16.15 3.42
N ASN A 86 -0.80 16.79 3.89
CA ASN A 86 -0.18 16.55 5.20
C ASN A 86 0.02 15.05 5.57
N PRO A 87 0.73 14.27 4.74
CA PRO A 87 0.91 12.83 4.97
C PRO A 87 1.62 12.52 6.31
N GLN A 88 2.40 13.47 6.85
CA GLN A 88 3.07 13.40 8.15
C GLN A 88 2.13 13.28 9.37
N LEU A 89 0.82 13.48 9.19
CA LEU A 89 -0.17 13.29 10.26
C LEU A 89 -0.59 11.81 10.42
N SER A 90 -0.16 10.91 9.54
CA SER A 90 -0.42 9.49 9.68
C SER A 90 0.55 8.83 10.66
N HIS A 91 0.06 7.86 11.42
CA HIS A 91 0.92 7.01 12.27
C HIS A 91 1.81 6.06 11.46
N LEU A 92 1.45 5.78 10.20
CA LEU A 92 2.29 5.02 9.28
C LEU A 92 3.38 5.89 8.64
N TRP A 93 3.36 7.21 8.84
CA TRP A 93 4.42 8.06 8.35
C TRP A 93 5.69 7.81 9.15
N PRO A 94 6.84 7.57 8.49
CA PRO A 94 8.11 7.40 9.19
C PRO A 94 8.43 8.62 10.05
N GLN A 95 8.62 8.40 11.34
CA GLN A 95 9.16 9.41 12.25
C GLN A 95 10.68 9.42 12.09
N THR A 96 11.22 10.56 11.64
CA THR A 96 12.67 10.82 11.56
C THR A 96 13.33 10.82 12.92
#